data_AF-E0VQ81-F1
#
_entry.id   AF-E0VQ81-F1
#
_cell.length_a   1.000
_cell.length_b   1.000
_cell.length_c   1.000
_cell.angle_alpha   90.00
_cell.angle_beta   90.00
_cell.angle_gamma   90.00
#
_symmetry.space_group_name_H-M   'P 1'
#
loop_
_entity.id
_entity.type
_entity.pdbx_description
1 polymer ?
#
loop_
_entity_poly.entity_id
_entity_poly.type
_entity_poly.pdbx_seq_one_letter_code
_entity_poly.pdbx_strand_id
1 'polypeptide(L)'
;MTDEDVIRRRLLIDGDGTGDDRRLNVLQKLIIKWCTSEESPEENQLSLDRMLAQLACCEHTFRKSQNVAQMNAIELQNYQNLSQKIKNDIQEEKKIIEKTKAALVEAKVVRKNKMECDLLGNAINEEPDRKETGKKLEQLKNELKNLKDCKAMIEKKILKRRQQFHALTVTIQQLRGTIEEDDDNDLNMETNDDEPMDEDNAISIN
;
A
#
# COMPACT_ATOMS: atom_id res chain seq x y z
N MET A 1 18.82 61.56 -30.60
CA MET A 1 18.27 60.49 -31.45
C MET A 1 19.45 59.77 -32.06
N THR A 2 19.54 58.46 -31.88
CA THR A 2 20.61 57.61 -32.41
C THR A 2 20.29 57.28 -33.87
N ASP A 3 21.30 57.14 -34.75
CA ASP A 3 21.09 56.86 -36.18
C ASP A 3 20.23 55.59 -36.42
N GLU A 4 20.36 54.59 -35.55
CA GLU A 4 19.51 53.40 -35.52
C GLU A 4 18.01 53.70 -35.39
N ASP A 5 17.63 54.68 -34.55
CA ASP A 5 16.24 55.08 -34.37
C ASP A 5 15.69 55.80 -35.61
N VAL A 6 16.56 56.53 -36.32
CA VAL A 6 16.23 57.21 -37.58
C VAL A 6 16.05 56.19 -38.70
N ILE A 7 16.95 55.22 -38.81
CA ILE A 7 16.88 54.12 -39.79
C ILE A 7 15.64 53.26 -39.54
N ARG A 8 15.36 52.90 -38.29
CA ARG A 8 14.19 52.11 -37.93
C ARG A 8 12.88 52.85 -38.22
N ARG A 9 12.78 54.15 -37.91
CA ARG A 9 11.62 54.96 -38.29
C ARG A 9 11.45 55.07 -39.80
N ARG A 10 12.55 55.22 -40.54
CA ARG A 10 12.51 55.31 -42.00
C ARG A 10 12.04 53.99 -42.62
N LEU A 11 12.55 52.85 -42.18
CA LEU A 11 12.10 51.53 -42.61
C LEU A 11 10.62 51.25 -42.26
N LEU A 12 10.16 51.72 -41.10
CA LEU A 12 8.74 51.60 -40.70
C LEU A 12 7.79 52.42 -41.57
N ILE A 13 8.26 53.53 -42.13
CA ILE A 13 7.47 54.43 -42.99
C ILE A 13 7.60 54.05 -44.48
N ASP A 14 8.80 53.67 -44.95
CA ASP A 14 9.11 53.39 -46.36
C ASP A 14 9.09 51.90 -46.74
N GLY A 15 8.96 50.97 -45.79
CA GLY A 15 9.03 49.54 -46.08
C GLY A 15 10.38 49.13 -46.67
N ASP A 16 10.39 48.57 -47.90
CA ASP A 16 11.61 48.08 -48.58
C ASP A 16 12.46 49.18 -49.26
N GLY A 17 12.09 50.46 -49.12
CA GLY A 17 12.77 51.58 -49.78
C GLY A 17 12.23 51.94 -51.17
N THR A 18 11.11 51.35 -51.60
CA THR A 18 10.31 51.80 -52.77
C THR A 18 9.15 52.75 -52.42
N GLY A 19 9.33 53.43 -51.28
CA GLY A 19 8.67 54.58 -50.65
C GLY A 19 7.41 55.20 -51.27
N ASP A 20 6.37 55.24 -50.44
CA ASP A 20 5.20 56.11 -50.64
C ASP A 20 5.62 57.58 -50.71
N ASP A 21 6.62 58.00 -49.92
CA ASP A 21 7.19 59.35 -50.00
C ASP A 21 7.78 59.64 -51.39
N ARG A 22 8.48 58.67 -51.99
CA ARG A 22 9.00 58.80 -53.36
C ARG A 22 7.86 58.93 -54.37
N ARG A 23 6.78 58.15 -54.21
CA ARG A 23 5.61 58.18 -55.11
C ARG A 23 4.85 59.50 -55.02
N LEU A 24 4.69 60.04 -53.81
CA LEU A 24 4.08 61.34 -53.55
C LEU A 24 4.95 62.48 -54.09
N ASN A 25 6.27 62.41 -53.88
CA ASN A 25 7.22 63.38 -54.44
C ASN A 25 7.22 63.37 -55.98
N VAL A 26 7.08 62.20 -56.61
CA VAL A 26 6.95 62.09 -58.09
C VAL A 26 5.64 62.70 -58.57
N LEU A 27 4.52 62.41 -57.90
CA LEU A 27 3.22 63.02 -58.20
C LEU A 27 3.26 64.55 -58.05
N GLN A 28 3.86 65.04 -56.97
CA GLN A 28 4.04 66.48 -56.73
C GLN A 28 4.85 67.15 -57.86
N LYS A 29 5.97 66.55 -58.27
CA LYS A 29 6.79 67.07 -59.38
C LYS A 29 6.03 67.06 -60.71
N LEU A 30 5.22 66.03 -60.97
CA LEU A 30 4.38 65.95 -62.17
C LEU A 30 3.32 67.06 -62.18
N ILE A 31 2.66 67.31 -61.04
CA ILE A 31 1.66 68.39 -60.91
C ILE A 31 2.30 69.77 -61.12
N ILE A 32 3.45 70.04 -60.48
CA ILE A 32 4.16 71.32 -60.64
C ILE A 32 4.56 71.53 -62.10
N LYS A 33 5.09 70.50 -62.75
CA LYS A 33 5.46 70.57 -64.17
C LYS A 33 4.25 70.87 -65.04
N TRP A 34 3.15 70.14 -64.83
CA TRP A 34 1.89 70.33 -65.55
C TRP A 34 1.33 71.76 -65.40
N CYS A 35 1.40 72.35 -64.20
CA CYS A 35 0.94 73.71 -63.95
C CYS A 35 1.85 74.81 -64.54
N THR A 36 3.12 74.50 -64.85
CA THR A 36 4.13 75.50 -65.27
C THR A 36 4.50 75.38 -66.76
N SER A 37 4.16 74.27 -67.41
CA SER A 37 4.45 74.01 -68.82
C SER A 37 3.40 74.65 -69.74
N GLU A 38 3.85 75.38 -70.77
CA GLU A 38 3.05 75.71 -71.96
C GLU A 38 3.16 74.57 -72.99
N GLU A 39 2.59 73.40 -72.65
CA GLU A 39 2.63 72.18 -73.48
C GLU A 39 1.48 72.17 -74.52
N SER A 40 1.69 71.45 -75.63
CA SER A 40 0.65 71.24 -76.66
C SER A 40 -0.59 70.56 -76.04
N PRO A 41 -1.82 70.79 -76.56
CA PRO A 41 -3.03 70.12 -76.04
C PRO A 41 -2.91 68.59 -75.91
N GLU A 42 -2.17 67.94 -76.82
CA GLU A 42 -1.93 66.49 -76.79
C GLU A 42 -0.96 66.08 -75.67
N GLU A 43 0.10 66.85 -75.44
CA GLU A 43 1.09 66.61 -74.37
C GLU A 43 0.47 66.85 -72.99
N ASN A 44 -0.39 67.86 -72.91
CA ASN A 44 -1.16 68.21 -71.72
C ASN A 44 -2.08 67.06 -71.29
N GLN A 45 -2.79 66.44 -72.24
CA GLN A 45 -3.63 65.27 -71.99
C GLN A 45 -2.82 64.05 -71.51
N LEU A 46 -1.67 63.77 -72.14
CA LEU A 46 -0.79 62.67 -71.72
C LEU A 46 -0.23 62.88 -70.30
N SER A 47 0.09 64.12 -69.94
CA SER A 47 0.54 64.49 -68.60
C SER A 47 -0.57 64.28 -67.55
N LEU A 48 -1.82 64.65 -67.89
CA LEU A 48 -3.00 64.41 -67.06
C LEU A 48 -3.25 62.91 -66.81
N ASP A 49 -3.24 62.10 -67.87
CA ASP A 49 -3.43 60.64 -67.76
C ASP A 49 -2.34 60.00 -66.89
N ARG A 50 -1.10 60.46 -67.02
CA ARG A 50 0.03 60.02 -66.18
C ARG A 50 -0.15 60.40 -64.71
N MET A 51 -0.65 61.60 -64.42
CA MET A 51 -0.95 62.02 -63.05
C MET A 51 -2.08 61.20 -62.43
N LEU A 52 -3.15 60.94 -63.19
CA LEU A 52 -4.27 60.09 -62.75
C LEU A 52 -3.81 58.66 -62.44
N ALA A 53 -2.99 58.07 -63.30
CA ALA A 53 -2.40 56.76 -63.06
C ALA A 53 -1.53 56.73 -61.79
N GLN A 54 -0.70 57.78 -61.58
CA GLN A 54 0.14 57.88 -60.39
C GLN A 54 -0.70 58.08 -59.11
N LEU A 55 -1.78 58.86 -59.17
CA LEU A 55 -2.72 59.04 -58.06
C LEU A 55 -3.41 57.72 -57.69
N ALA A 56 -3.87 56.94 -58.69
CA ALA A 56 -4.48 55.64 -58.48
C ALA A 56 -3.53 54.65 -57.78
N CYS A 57 -2.25 54.65 -58.16
CA CYS A 57 -1.22 53.83 -57.49
C CYS A 57 -0.98 54.26 -56.03
N CYS A 58 -1.01 55.57 -55.74
CA CYS A 58 -0.87 56.08 -54.38
C CYS A 58 -2.08 55.66 -53.53
N GLU A 59 -3.29 55.81 -54.05
CA GLU A 59 -4.52 55.41 -53.36
C GLU A 59 -4.56 53.89 -53.08
N HIS A 60 -4.17 53.07 -54.06
CA HIS A 60 -4.09 51.63 -53.88
C HIS A 60 -3.13 51.25 -52.75
N THR A 61 -1.96 51.90 -52.71
CA THR A 61 -0.93 51.59 -51.70
C THR A 61 -1.36 52.05 -50.31
N PHE A 62 -2.02 53.20 -50.20
CA PHE A 62 -2.62 53.67 -48.97
C PHE A 62 -3.67 52.69 -48.43
N ARG A 63 -4.61 52.24 -49.27
CA ARG A 63 -5.63 51.25 -48.87
C ARG A 63 -5.00 49.91 -48.47
N LYS A 64 -3.96 49.47 -49.20
CA LYS A 64 -3.20 48.26 -48.84
C LYS A 64 -2.58 48.40 -47.45
N SER A 65 -1.92 49.52 -47.16
CA SER A 65 -1.30 49.79 -45.86
C SER A 65 -2.33 49.78 -44.73
N GLN A 66 -3.49 50.42 -44.94
CA GLN A 66 -4.59 50.40 -43.99
C GLN A 66 -5.11 48.98 -43.71
N ASN A 67 -5.29 48.17 -44.75
CA ASN A 67 -5.75 46.78 -44.60
C ASN A 67 -4.73 45.92 -43.86
N VAL A 68 -3.43 46.08 -44.16
CA VAL A 68 -2.35 45.39 -43.42
C VAL A 68 -2.34 45.80 -41.95
N ALA A 69 -2.51 47.09 -41.64
CA ALA A 69 -2.59 47.55 -40.26
C ALA A 69 -3.77 46.93 -39.50
N GLN A 70 -4.95 46.84 -40.13
CA GLN A 70 -6.13 46.18 -39.56
C GLN A 70 -5.90 44.67 -39.35
N MET A 71 -5.34 43.99 -40.36
CA MET A 71 -4.98 42.57 -40.28
C MET A 71 -4.01 42.31 -39.12
N ASN A 72 -2.96 43.11 -39.01
CA ASN A 72 -1.96 42.99 -37.94
C ASN A 72 -2.59 43.20 -36.55
N ALA A 73 -3.55 44.12 -36.41
CA ALA A 73 -4.26 44.33 -35.14
C ALA A 73 -5.09 43.09 -34.73
N ILE A 74 -5.79 42.48 -35.71
CA ILE A 74 -6.55 41.25 -35.49
C ILE A 74 -5.62 40.08 -35.16
N GLU A 75 -4.52 39.93 -35.91
CA GLU A 75 -3.51 38.89 -35.65
C GLU A 75 -2.90 39.03 -34.25
N LEU A 76 -2.57 40.26 -33.83
CA LEU A 76 -2.05 40.52 -32.48
C LEU A 76 -3.04 40.05 -31.41
N GLN A 77 -4.32 40.36 -31.58
CA GLN A 77 -5.37 39.89 -30.66
C GLN A 77 -5.48 38.36 -30.66
N ASN A 78 -5.39 37.72 -31.82
CA ASN A 78 -5.39 36.26 -31.94
C ASN A 78 -4.19 35.63 -31.21
N TYR A 79 -2.99 36.20 -31.35
CA TYR A 79 -1.80 35.74 -30.64
C TYR A 79 -1.92 35.91 -29.12
N GLN A 80 -2.51 37.01 -28.66
CA GLN A 80 -2.79 37.23 -27.23
C GLN A 80 -3.76 36.17 -26.68
N ASN A 81 -4.86 35.91 -27.40
CA ASN A 81 -5.84 34.89 -27.03
C ASN A 81 -5.22 33.49 -27.01
N LEU A 82 -4.43 33.15 -28.04
CA LEU A 82 -3.73 31.87 -28.11
C LEU A 82 -2.71 31.71 -26.96
N SER A 83 -1.95 32.76 -26.66
CA SER A 83 -1.02 32.76 -25.53
C SER A 83 -1.75 32.53 -24.21
N GLN A 84 -2.89 33.18 -24.00
CA GLN A 84 -3.68 33.00 -22.79
C GLN A 84 -4.25 31.58 -22.69
N LYS A 85 -4.73 31.01 -23.81
CA LYS A 85 -5.21 29.63 -23.86
C LYS A 85 -4.10 28.64 -23.48
N ILE A 86 -2.93 28.76 -24.10
CA ILE A 86 -1.77 27.90 -23.80
C ILE A 86 -1.38 28.01 -22.31
N LYS A 87 -1.40 29.21 -21.73
CA LYS A 87 -1.13 29.39 -20.29
C LYS A 87 -2.15 28.66 -19.41
N ASN A 88 -3.42 28.73 -19.75
CA ASN A 88 -4.49 28.04 -19.02
C ASN A 88 -4.33 26.52 -19.14
N ASP A 89 -4.10 26.01 -20.34
CA ASP A 89 -3.89 24.58 -20.60
C ASP A 89 -2.68 24.04 -19.80
N ILE A 90 -1.57 24.80 -19.76
CA ILE A 90 -0.40 24.46 -18.94
C ILE A 90 -0.75 24.41 -17.45
N GLN A 91 -1.57 25.34 -16.96
CA GLN A 91 -1.99 25.34 -15.55
C GLN A 91 -2.91 24.15 -15.23
N GLU A 92 -3.81 23.80 -16.14
CA GLU A 92 -4.68 22.63 -15.99
C GLU A 92 -3.86 21.34 -15.98
N GLU A 93 -2.95 21.18 -16.93
CA GLU A 93 -2.09 19.99 -17.02
C GLU A 93 -1.22 19.83 -15.78
N LYS A 94 -0.68 20.94 -15.23
CA LYS A 94 0.04 20.91 -13.95
C LYS A 94 -0.82 20.39 -12.81
N LYS A 95 -2.10 20.79 -12.72
CA LYS A 95 -3.04 20.28 -11.71
C LYS A 95 -3.31 18.78 -11.91
N ILE A 96 -3.44 18.33 -13.16
CA ILE A 96 -3.63 16.90 -13.48
C ILE A 96 -2.40 16.09 -13.03
N ILE A 97 -1.19 16.59 -13.29
CA ILE A 97 0.06 15.97 -12.84
C ILE A 97 0.09 15.86 -11.31
N GLU A 98 -0.27 16.91 -10.59
CA GLU A 98 -0.30 16.88 -9.12
C GLU A 98 -1.31 15.85 -8.59
N LYS A 99 -2.52 15.82 -9.13
CA LYS A 99 -3.53 14.81 -8.79
C LYS A 99 -3.05 13.39 -9.07
N THR A 100 -2.42 13.18 -10.22
CA THR A 100 -1.94 11.86 -10.64
C THR A 100 -0.76 11.40 -9.77
N LYS A 101 0.12 12.32 -9.36
CA LYS A 101 1.18 12.04 -8.37
C LYS A 101 0.61 11.61 -7.03
N ALA A 102 -0.42 12.31 -6.52
CA ALA A 102 -1.07 11.94 -5.27
C ALA A 102 -1.70 10.54 -5.36
N ALA A 103 -2.47 10.26 -6.42
CA ALA A 103 -3.06 8.95 -6.68
C ALA A 103 -2.00 7.84 -6.79
N LEU A 104 -0.85 8.12 -7.41
CA LEU A 104 0.26 7.17 -7.51
C LEU A 104 0.85 6.83 -6.14
N VAL A 105 0.99 7.81 -5.24
CA VAL A 105 1.48 7.57 -3.88
C VAL A 105 0.49 6.69 -3.11
N GLU A 106 -0.80 6.98 -3.19
CA GLU A 106 -1.86 6.17 -2.58
C GLU A 106 -1.84 4.72 -3.11
N ALA A 107 -1.79 4.55 -4.44
CA ALA A 107 -1.72 3.24 -5.07
C ALA A 107 -0.49 2.43 -4.63
N LYS A 108 0.66 3.09 -4.42
CA LYS A 108 1.87 2.45 -3.88
C LYS A 108 1.67 1.95 -2.45
N VAL A 109 1.00 2.72 -1.59
CA VAL A 109 0.68 2.31 -0.23
C VAL A 109 -0.26 1.11 -0.24
N VAL A 110 -1.34 1.16 -1.04
CA VAL A 110 -2.28 0.04 -1.18
C VAL A 110 -1.55 -1.22 -1.67
N ARG A 111 -0.66 -1.10 -2.65
CA ARG A 111 0.15 -2.24 -3.14
C ARG A 111 1.05 -2.79 -2.04
N LYS A 112 1.72 -1.93 -1.26
CA LYS A 112 2.57 -2.36 -0.15
C LYS A 112 1.76 -3.12 0.90
N ASN A 113 0.63 -2.56 1.33
CA ASN A 113 -0.26 -3.20 2.30
C ASN A 113 -0.78 -4.55 1.79
N LYS A 114 -1.13 -4.64 0.51
CA LYS A 114 -1.53 -5.90 -0.11
C LYS A 114 -0.41 -6.96 -0.04
N MET A 115 0.82 -6.58 -0.38
CA MET A 115 1.96 -7.51 -0.29
C MET A 115 2.23 -7.96 1.16
N GLU A 116 2.13 -7.06 2.14
CA GLU A 116 2.27 -7.43 3.56
C GLU A 116 1.16 -8.39 4.02
N CYS A 117 -0.09 -8.14 3.61
CA CYS A 117 -1.21 -9.05 3.87
C CYS A 117 -1.01 -10.42 3.21
N ASP A 118 -0.55 -10.45 1.96
CA ASP A 118 -0.30 -11.70 1.23
C ASP A 118 0.83 -12.51 1.90
N LEU A 119 1.90 -11.84 2.35
CA LEU A 119 2.99 -12.47 3.11
C LEU A 119 2.51 -13.07 4.43
N LEU A 120 1.74 -12.30 5.22
CA LEU A 120 1.16 -12.78 6.47
C LEU A 120 0.16 -13.93 6.23
N GLY A 121 -0.65 -13.84 5.17
CA GLY A 121 -1.57 -14.90 4.77
C GLY A 121 -0.84 -16.20 4.43
N ASN A 122 0.28 -16.12 3.71
CA ASN A 122 1.09 -17.30 3.41
C ASN A 122 1.69 -17.91 4.69
N ALA A 123 2.24 -17.10 5.59
CA ALA A 123 2.76 -17.59 6.88
C ALA A 123 1.67 -18.24 7.75
N ILE A 124 0.45 -17.68 7.75
CA ILE A 124 -0.69 -18.27 8.47
C ILE A 124 -1.11 -19.61 7.84
N ASN A 125 -1.01 -19.75 6.51
CA ASN A 125 -1.35 -20.99 5.82
C ASN A 125 -0.32 -22.11 6.01
N GLU A 126 0.92 -21.79 6.42
CA GLU A 126 1.92 -22.79 6.82
C GLU A 126 1.56 -23.46 8.16
N GLU A 127 0.86 -22.73 9.03
CA GLU A 127 0.38 -23.26 10.31
C GLU A 127 -0.84 -24.19 10.12
N PRO A 128 -0.99 -25.26 10.93
CA PRO A 128 -2.08 -26.20 10.80
C PRO A 128 -3.43 -25.56 11.10
N ASP A 129 -4.49 -26.04 10.44
CA ASP A 129 -5.83 -25.50 10.63
C ASP A 129 -6.24 -25.55 12.11
N ARG A 130 -6.74 -24.42 12.60
CA ARG A 130 -7.16 -24.22 13.98
C ARG A 130 -8.25 -25.21 14.37
N LYS A 131 -9.15 -25.55 13.45
CA LYS A 131 -10.22 -26.54 13.73
C LYS A 131 -9.66 -27.94 13.93
N GLU A 132 -8.73 -28.37 13.08
CA GLU A 132 -8.09 -29.68 13.22
C GLU A 132 -7.27 -29.75 14.51
N THR A 133 -6.49 -28.71 14.81
CA THR A 133 -5.70 -28.62 16.04
C THR A 133 -6.60 -28.62 17.27
N GLY A 134 -7.76 -27.96 17.22
CA GLY A 134 -8.78 -27.99 18.27
C GLY A 134 -9.34 -29.40 18.52
N LYS A 135 -9.67 -30.15 17.47
CA LYS A 135 -10.14 -31.54 17.59
C LYS A 135 -9.08 -32.45 18.21
N LYS A 136 -7.83 -32.36 17.75
CA LYS A 136 -6.70 -33.13 18.33
C LYS A 136 -6.52 -32.80 19.81
N LEU A 137 -6.66 -31.53 20.18
CA LEU A 137 -6.56 -31.08 21.58
C LEU A 137 -7.70 -31.65 22.45
N GLU A 138 -8.94 -31.69 21.95
CA GLU A 138 -10.06 -32.32 22.68
C GLU A 138 -9.87 -33.82 22.84
N GLN A 139 -9.41 -34.52 21.79
CA GLN A 139 -9.09 -35.95 21.86
C GLN A 139 -8.02 -36.22 22.92
N LEU A 140 -6.89 -35.49 22.87
CA LEU A 140 -5.82 -35.60 23.87
C LEU A 140 -6.31 -35.31 25.29
N LYS A 141 -7.18 -34.32 25.48
CA LYS A 141 -7.78 -34.03 26.79
C LYS A 141 -8.61 -35.20 27.32
N ASN A 142 -9.40 -35.84 26.45
CA ASN A 142 -10.22 -37.00 26.82
C ASN A 142 -9.34 -38.22 27.14
N GLU A 143 -8.30 -38.48 26.35
CA GLU A 143 -7.33 -39.54 26.61
C GLU A 143 -6.60 -39.34 27.94
N LEU A 144 -6.17 -38.11 28.23
CA LEU A 144 -5.50 -37.76 29.48
C LEU A 144 -6.42 -37.96 30.68
N LYS A 145 -7.71 -37.61 30.54
CA LYS A 145 -8.73 -37.89 31.57
C LYS A 145 -8.89 -39.40 31.79
N ASN A 146 -9.05 -40.17 30.73
CA ASN A 146 -9.19 -41.63 30.81
C ASN A 146 -7.95 -42.29 31.45
N LEU A 147 -6.75 -41.83 31.10
CA LEU A 147 -5.50 -42.31 31.70
C LEU A 147 -5.42 -41.99 33.19
N LYS A 148 -5.84 -40.79 33.61
CA LYS A 148 -5.92 -40.43 35.04
C LYS A 148 -6.91 -41.32 35.80
N ASP A 149 -8.09 -41.55 35.22
CA ASP A 149 -9.12 -42.39 35.83
C ASP A 149 -8.65 -43.85 35.93
N CYS A 150 -7.99 -44.36 34.87
CA CYS A 150 -7.41 -45.70 34.86
C CYS A 150 -6.27 -45.85 35.89
N LYS A 151 -5.38 -44.84 35.99
CA LYS A 151 -4.32 -44.80 37.01
C LYS A 151 -4.93 -44.85 38.42
N ALA A 152 -5.93 -44.02 38.71
CA ALA A 152 -6.60 -43.99 40.01
C ALA A 152 -7.28 -45.34 40.34
N MET A 153 -7.89 -46.00 39.33
CA MET A 153 -8.47 -47.32 39.48
C MET A 153 -7.42 -48.40 39.80
N ILE A 154 -6.25 -48.37 39.13
CA ILE A 154 -5.15 -49.29 39.37
C ILE A 154 -4.56 -49.07 40.76
N GLU A 155 -4.32 -47.82 41.16
CA GLU A 155 -3.84 -47.49 42.51
C GLU A 155 -4.79 -48.02 43.59
N LYS A 156 -6.11 -47.87 43.40
CA LYS A 156 -7.12 -48.44 44.31
C LYS A 156 -7.07 -49.97 44.36
N LYS A 157 -6.87 -50.63 43.22
CA LYS A 157 -6.69 -52.10 43.17
C LYS A 157 -5.43 -52.55 43.90
N ILE A 158 -4.31 -51.87 43.69
CA ILE A 158 -3.03 -52.16 44.38
C ILE A 158 -3.19 -51.99 45.89
N LEU A 159 -3.84 -50.91 46.34
CA LEU A 159 -4.11 -50.68 47.76
C LEU A 159 -4.93 -51.83 48.36
N LYS A 160 -6.01 -52.25 47.67
CA LYS A 160 -6.85 -53.37 48.11
C LYS A 160 -6.06 -54.67 48.18
N ARG A 161 -5.23 -54.98 47.17
CA ARG A 161 -4.36 -56.16 47.19
C ARG A 161 -3.36 -56.12 48.34
N ARG A 162 -2.74 -54.98 48.61
CA ARG A 162 -1.83 -54.78 49.75
C ARG A 162 -2.53 -55.02 51.09
N GLN A 163 -3.77 -54.55 51.26
CA GLN A 163 -4.59 -54.84 52.44
C GLN A 163 -4.91 -56.33 52.58
N GLN A 164 -5.29 -57.00 51.49
CA GLN A 164 -5.55 -58.45 51.49
C GLN A 164 -4.30 -59.26 51.85
N PHE A 165 -3.13 -58.91 51.27
CA PHE A 165 -1.87 -59.55 51.61
C PHE A 165 -1.51 -59.36 53.09
N HIS A 166 -1.68 -58.14 53.62
CA HIS A 166 -1.42 -57.88 55.04
C HIS A 166 -2.32 -58.72 55.94
N ALA A 167 -3.62 -58.80 55.65
CA ALA A 167 -4.55 -59.66 56.38
C ALA A 167 -4.12 -61.14 56.33
N LEU A 168 -3.71 -61.63 55.16
CA LEU A 168 -3.22 -63.00 55.01
C LEU A 168 -1.94 -63.23 55.84
N THR A 169 -0.99 -62.28 55.83
CA THR A 169 0.23 -62.35 56.64
C THR A 169 -0.09 -62.42 58.13
N VAL A 170 -1.06 -61.62 58.61
CA VAL A 170 -1.51 -61.68 60.01
C VAL A 170 -2.15 -63.03 60.33
N THR A 171 -3.02 -63.55 59.46
CA THR A 171 -3.62 -64.88 59.68
C THR A 171 -2.58 -66.00 59.68
N ILE A 172 -1.55 -65.92 58.84
CA ILE A 172 -0.45 -66.88 58.83
C ILE A 172 0.36 -66.78 60.13
N GLN A 173 0.63 -65.56 60.63
CA GLN A 173 1.30 -65.37 61.91
C GLN A 173 0.47 -65.91 63.07
N GLN A 174 -0.85 -65.68 63.06
CA GLN A 174 -1.77 -66.24 64.06
C GLN A 174 -1.81 -67.76 64.00
N LEU A 175 -1.91 -68.36 62.81
CA LEU A 175 -1.89 -69.81 62.64
C LEU A 175 -0.55 -70.43 63.05
N ARG A 176 0.57 -69.74 62.80
CA ARG A 176 1.87 -70.15 63.34
C ARG A 176 1.88 -70.11 64.86
N GLY A 177 1.34 -69.05 65.46
CA GLY A 177 1.19 -68.95 66.92
C GLY A 177 0.33 -70.09 67.49
N THR A 178 -0.79 -70.43 66.87
CA THR A 178 -1.63 -71.56 67.33
C THR A 178 -0.94 -72.91 67.14
N ILE A 179 -0.16 -73.10 66.08
CA ILE A 179 0.62 -74.34 65.89
C ILE A 179 1.74 -74.43 66.95
N GLU A 180 2.41 -73.32 67.26
CA GLU A 180 3.39 -73.27 68.36
C GLU A 180 2.72 -73.55 69.73
N GLU A 181 1.49 -73.07 69.95
CA GLU A 181 0.69 -73.36 71.15
C GLU A 181 0.16 -74.82 71.21
N ASP A 182 -0.15 -75.44 70.07
CA ASP A 182 -0.61 -76.84 69.98
C ASP A 182 0.56 -77.83 70.13
N ASP A 183 1.75 -77.54 69.57
CA ASP A 183 2.97 -78.33 69.78
C ASP A 183 3.41 -78.32 71.27
N ASP A 184 3.17 -77.22 72.00
CA ASP A 184 3.41 -77.13 73.45
C ASP A 184 2.37 -77.91 74.28
N ASN A 185 1.17 -78.16 73.74
CA ASN A 185 0.12 -78.92 74.44
C ASN A 185 0.21 -80.45 74.21
N ASP A 186 0.66 -80.91 73.03
CA ASP A 186 0.81 -82.34 72.73
C ASP A 186 1.97 -83.01 73.51
N LEU A 187 2.93 -82.21 74.01
CA LEU A 187 4.01 -82.68 74.91
C LEU A 187 3.54 -82.91 76.37
N ASN A 188 2.30 -82.58 76.72
CA ASN A 188 1.78 -82.71 78.09
C ASN A 188 0.73 -83.84 78.29
N MET A 189 0.49 -84.70 77.29
CA MET A 189 -0.51 -85.78 77.35
C MET A 189 0.05 -87.21 77.48
N GLU A 190 1.37 -87.40 77.55
CA GLU A 190 1.99 -88.71 77.83
C GLU A 190 3.01 -88.60 78.97
N THR A 191 2.55 -88.77 80.21
CA THR A 191 3.22 -89.46 81.33
C THR A 191 2.51 -89.12 82.63
N ASN A 192 1.75 -90.09 83.18
CA ASN A 192 1.67 -90.38 84.62
C ASN A 192 0.66 -91.51 84.85
N ASP A 193 1.17 -92.74 84.81
CA ASP A 193 0.73 -93.85 85.66
C ASP A 193 1.87 -94.90 85.65
N ASP A 194 2.60 -95.00 86.76
CA ASP A 194 2.79 -96.25 87.51
C ASP A 194 3.71 -96.05 88.74
N GLU A 195 3.21 -96.47 89.90
CA GLU A 195 3.79 -96.40 91.26
C GLU A 195 5.12 -97.18 91.43
N PRO A 196 5.78 -97.03 92.60
CA PRO A 196 5.69 -98.16 93.52
C PRO A 196 5.56 -97.79 95.02
N MET A 197 4.94 -98.72 95.73
CA MET A 197 4.85 -98.89 97.18
C MET A 197 6.22 -99.03 97.85
N ASP A 198 6.41 -98.45 99.05
CA ASP A 198 6.57 -99.24 100.29
C ASP A 198 6.64 -98.36 101.56
N GLU A 199 6.06 -98.92 102.61
CA GLU A 199 5.86 -98.40 103.97
C GLU A 199 7.16 -98.13 104.75
N ASP A 200 7.14 -97.11 105.63
CA ASP A 200 7.45 -97.38 107.04
C ASP A 200 6.94 -96.31 108.02
N ASN A 201 6.55 -96.81 109.18
CA ASN A 201 5.75 -96.23 110.26
C ASN A 201 6.51 -95.24 111.17
N ALA A 202 5.84 -94.19 111.69
CA ALA A 202 6.05 -93.66 113.05
C ALA A 202 5.03 -92.56 113.48
N ILE A 203 3.96 -92.99 114.16
CA ILE A 203 3.54 -92.60 115.53
C ILE A 203 3.56 -91.10 115.95
N SER A 204 2.36 -90.54 116.23
CA SER A 204 1.92 -89.88 117.50
C SER A 204 0.61 -89.11 117.23
N ILE A 205 -0.58 -89.66 117.51
CA ILE A 205 -1.37 -89.52 118.76
C ILE A 205 -1.19 -88.16 119.47
N ASN A 206 -2.13 -87.25 119.22
CA ASN A 206 -3.16 -86.85 120.19
C ASN A 206 -4.36 -86.21 119.46
#